data_AF-B9YAH4-F1
#
_entry.id   AF-B9YAH4-F1
#
_cell.length_a   1.000
_cell.length_b   1.000
_cell.length_c   1.000
_cell.angle_alpha   90.00
_cell.angle_beta   90.00
_cell.angle_gamma   90.00
#
_symmetry.space_group_name_H-M   'P 1'
#
loop_
_entity.id
_entity.type
_entity.pdbx_description
1 polymer ?
#
loop_
_entity_poly.entity_id
_entity_poly.type
_entity_poly.pdbx_seq_one_letter_code
_entity_poly.pdbx_strand_id
1 'polypeptide(L)'
;MRKQKKRGFTLIELIVVVAILVALLLILVPRLTGFTSTAAEVQCQQTRQKVMEMYNAYQIKGEPVSIEDLLKNKDDEYFISTPKCASGGKYSVVEIKGLVTLIKCSKHGSISSGNLDYTPKGIQSAMLEFMKFLNEQKKTNSSIIRELTGNSKLNNDAIRNFMKNEIYGGSWPALDNGIVNAANLPKGDYKIQICYRHVTDPNVENPYNNPVPENAIIYASTIQGGNWNTSLIYNQDDNKWYSGKSLVINGKTWTEVKTLMEEKGWKPVEYSE
;
A
#
# COMPACT_ATOMS: atom_id res chain seq x y z
N MET A 1 31.15 57.14 -52.04
CA MET A 1 30.86 56.15 -50.97
C MET A 1 29.39 55.76 -51.03
N ARG A 2 29.06 54.49 -51.32
CA ARG A 2 27.67 54.01 -51.47
C ARG A 2 27.12 53.64 -50.07
N LYS A 3 26.12 54.37 -49.57
CA LYS A 3 25.46 54.08 -48.27
C LYS A 3 24.62 52.80 -48.39
N GLN A 4 25.00 51.74 -47.68
CA GLN A 4 24.17 50.55 -47.54
C GLN A 4 22.91 50.88 -46.73
N LYS A 5 21.73 50.63 -47.29
CA LYS A 5 20.46 50.70 -46.55
C LYS A 5 20.43 49.53 -45.56
N LYS A 6 20.43 49.83 -44.25
CA LYS A 6 20.18 48.82 -43.22
C LYS A 6 18.73 48.35 -43.38
N ARG A 7 18.53 47.10 -43.79
CA ARG A 7 17.22 46.44 -43.79
C ARG A 7 16.85 46.17 -42.34
N GLY A 8 15.83 46.86 -41.82
CA GLY A 8 15.27 46.60 -40.51
C GLY A 8 14.32 45.40 -40.56
N PHE A 9 14.21 44.67 -39.45
CA PHE A 9 13.20 43.63 -39.25
C PHE A 9 11.80 44.21 -39.43
N THR A 10 10.91 43.46 -40.08
CA THR A 10 9.51 43.86 -40.21
C THR A 10 8.72 43.45 -38.95
N LEU A 11 7.69 44.23 -38.62
CA LEU A 11 6.85 43.95 -37.45
C LEU A 11 6.12 42.60 -37.57
N ILE A 12 5.80 42.18 -38.79
CA ILE A 12 5.17 40.89 -39.08
C ILE A 12 6.12 39.71 -38.82
N GLU A 13 7.40 39.80 -39.19
CA GLU A 13 8.39 38.75 -38.92
C GLU A 13 8.55 38.52 -37.42
N LEU A 14 8.54 39.59 -36.63
CA LEU A 14 8.64 39.48 -35.17
C LEU A 14 7.41 38.76 -34.58
N ILE A 15 6.20 39.10 -35.01
CA ILE A 15 4.97 38.48 -34.50
C ILE A 15 4.92 36.99 -34.82
N VAL A 16 5.28 36.60 -36.05
CA VAL A 16 5.28 35.19 -36.46
C VAL A 16 6.28 34.37 -35.62
N VAL A 17 7.47 34.91 -35.39
CA VAL A 17 8.49 34.24 -34.55
C VAL A 17 7.99 34.08 -33.12
N VAL A 18 7.41 35.11 -32.51
CA VAL A 18 6.86 35.04 -31.15
C VAL A 18 5.71 34.02 -31.09
N ALA A 19 4.83 33.98 -32.08
CA ALA A 19 3.74 33.01 -32.15
C ALA A 19 4.25 31.56 -32.18
N ILE A 20 5.30 31.28 -32.97
CA ILE A 20 5.94 29.96 -33.02
C ILE A 20 6.59 29.62 -31.68
N LEU A 21 7.30 30.55 -31.04
CA LEU A 21 7.93 30.32 -29.73
C LEU A 21 6.90 30.02 -28.64
N VAL A 22 5.78 30.74 -28.61
CA VAL A 22 4.69 30.48 -27.67
C VAL A 22 4.09 29.09 -27.93
N ALA A 23 3.82 28.73 -29.18
CA ALA A 23 3.29 27.41 -29.53
C ALA A 23 4.24 26.26 -29.11
N LEU A 24 5.55 26.43 -29.34
CA LEU A 24 6.55 25.45 -28.92
C LEU A 24 6.64 25.32 -27.39
N LEU A 25 6.60 26.43 -26.65
CA LEU A 25 6.61 26.42 -25.18
C LEU A 25 5.37 25.72 -24.62
N LEU A 26 4.19 25.93 -25.21
CA LEU A 26 2.95 25.27 -24.78
C LEU A 26 3.02 23.74 -24.90
N ILE A 27 3.78 23.21 -25.86
CA ILE A 27 4.00 21.76 -26.02
C ILE A 27 5.13 21.26 -25.09
N LEU A 28 6.20 22.04 -24.95
CA LEU A 28 7.42 21.63 -24.25
C LEU A 28 7.25 21.61 -22.71
N VAL A 29 6.66 22.65 -22.14
CA VAL A 29 6.48 22.79 -20.68
C VAL A 29 5.75 21.59 -20.06
N PRO A 30 4.55 21.18 -20.53
CA PRO A 30 3.83 20.06 -19.91
C PRO A 30 4.57 18.71 -20.03
N ARG A 31 5.32 18.50 -21.12
CA ARG A 31 6.12 17.28 -21.30
C ARG A 31 7.28 17.23 -20.32
N LEU A 32 8.01 18.33 -20.14
CA LEU A 32 9.12 18.39 -19.19
C LEU A 32 8.65 18.21 -17.75
N THR A 33 7.53 18.85 -17.37
CA THR A 33 6.99 18.70 -16.00
C THR A 33 6.63 17.26 -15.68
N GLY A 34 6.05 16.50 -16.62
CA GLY A 34 5.69 15.09 -16.42
C GLY A 34 6.89 14.17 -16.18
N PHE A 35 7.98 14.34 -16.93
CA PHE A 35 9.20 13.55 -16.71
C PHE A 35 9.86 13.86 -15.37
N THR A 36 9.91 15.13 -14.97
CA THR A 36 10.49 15.53 -13.69
C THR A 36 9.71 14.99 -12.49
N SER A 37 8.37 14.89 -12.56
CA SER A 37 7.58 14.32 -11.48
C SER A 37 7.85 12.84 -11.27
N THR A 38 7.95 12.05 -12.34
CA THR A 38 8.25 10.61 -12.23
C THR A 38 9.68 10.37 -11.74
N ALA A 39 10.65 11.13 -12.24
CA ALA A 39 12.04 11.02 -11.77
C ALA A 39 12.16 11.36 -10.27
N ALA A 40 11.47 12.40 -9.82
CA ALA A 40 11.46 12.81 -8.42
C ALA A 40 10.77 11.79 -7.50
N GLU A 41 9.71 11.13 -7.98
CA GLU A 41 9.04 10.02 -7.29
C GLU A 41 9.98 8.81 -7.13
N VAL A 42 10.62 8.37 -8.22
CA VAL A 42 11.58 7.25 -8.20
C VAL A 42 12.75 7.56 -7.27
N GLN A 43 13.31 8.77 -7.34
CA GLN A 43 14.38 9.18 -6.43
C GLN A 43 13.91 9.18 -4.98
N CYS A 44 12.71 9.67 -4.69
CA CYS A 44 12.12 9.63 -3.36
C CYS A 44 11.94 8.20 -2.85
N GLN A 45 11.52 7.26 -3.71
CA GLN A 45 11.43 5.84 -3.37
C GLN A 45 12.82 5.26 -3.02
N GLN A 46 13.82 5.49 -3.87
CA GLN A 46 15.19 5.02 -3.64
C GLN A 46 15.81 5.60 -2.37
N THR A 47 15.60 6.89 -2.08
CA THR A 47 16.08 7.51 -0.85
C THR A 47 15.50 6.83 0.38
N ARG A 48 14.18 6.60 0.41
CA ARG A 48 13.54 5.90 1.53
C ARG A 48 14.00 4.46 1.65
N GLN A 49 14.18 3.75 0.53
CA GLN A 49 14.69 2.39 0.50
C GLN A 49 16.09 2.29 1.13
N LYS A 50 17.01 3.17 0.75
CA LYS A 50 18.37 3.21 1.33
C LYS A 50 18.36 3.42 2.84
N VAL A 51 17.46 4.28 3.33
CA VAL A 51 17.28 4.49 4.77
C VAL A 51 16.80 3.22 5.45
N MET A 52 15.88 2.48 4.85
CA MET A 52 15.37 1.22 5.40
C MET A 52 16.42 0.11 5.36
N GLU A 53 17.20 0.01 4.29
CA GLU A 53 18.33 -0.92 4.18
C GLU A 53 19.37 -0.66 5.28
N MET A 54 19.71 0.61 5.52
CA MET A 54 20.62 1.00 6.60
C MET A 54 20.04 0.64 7.97
N TYR A 55 18.77 0.98 8.23
CA TYR A 55 18.08 0.61 9.45
C TYR A 55 18.17 -0.90 9.71
N ASN A 56 17.81 -1.72 8.71
CA ASN A 56 17.87 -3.17 8.82
C ASN A 56 19.28 -3.69 9.08
N ALA A 57 20.32 -3.12 8.46
CA ALA A 57 21.70 -3.49 8.69
C ALA A 57 22.12 -3.27 10.16
N TYR A 58 21.76 -2.14 10.76
CA TYR A 58 22.04 -1.85 12.17
C TYR A 58 21.27 -2.75 13.13
N GLN A 59 20.01 -3.09 12.82
CA GLN A 59 19.25 -4.09 13.58
C GLN A 59 19.95 -5.46 13.56
N ILE A 60 20.41 -5.91 12.39
CA ILE A 60 21.12 -7.19 12.23
C ILE A 60 22.46 -7.19 12.95
N LYS A 61 23.18 -6.05 12.93
CA LYS A 61 24.46 -5.89 13.63
C LYS A 61 24.31 -5.93 15.17
N GLY A 62 23.10 -5.75 15.69
CA GLY A 62 22.85 -5.63 17.13
C GLY A 62 23.15 -4.24 17.69
N GLU A 63 23.26 -3.23 16.82
CA GLU A 63 23.50 -1.83 17.17
C GLU A 63 22.30 -0.99 16.67
N PRO A 64 21.10 -1.16 17.25
CA PRO A 64 19.89 -0.56 16.69
C PRO A 64 19.95 0.96 16.67
N VAL A 65 19.68 1.55 15.51
CA VAL A 65 19.54 3.01 15.31
C VAL A 65 18.08 3.37 15.03
N SER A 66 17.70 4.60 15.41
CA SER A 66 16.38 5.14 15.08
C SER A 66 16.32 5.55 13.60
N ILE A 67 15.17 5.30 12.94
CA ILE A 67 14.95 5.74 11.56
C ILE A 67 14.90 7.27 11.48
N GLU A 68 14.40 7.94 12.53
CA GLU A 68 14.42 9.39 12.62
C GLU A 68 15.85 9.95 12.60
N ASP A 69 16.79 9.28 13.29
CA ASP A 69 18.20 9.66 13.27
C ASP A 69 18.82 9.43 11.88
N LEU A 70 18.49 8.32 11.21
CA LEU A 70 18.90 8.07 9.83
C LEU A 70 18.32 9.10 8.84
N LEU A 71 17.04 9.45 8.96
CA LEU A 71 16.38 10.44 8.10
C LEU A 71 16.96 11.84 8.28
N LYS A 72 17.40 12.18 9.51
CA LYS A 72 18.08 13.44 9.79
C LYS A 72 19.56 13.42 9.42
N ASN A 73 20.11 12.25 9.08
CA ASN A 73 21.55 12.04 8.96
C ASN A 73 22.28 12.60 10.17
N LYS A 74 21.83 12.19 11.37
CA LYS A 74 22.34 12.74 12.63
C LYS A 74 23.88 12.67 12.67
N ASP A 75 24.47 13.78 13.06
CA ASP A 75 25.93 13.99 13.13
C ASP A 75 26.68 13.75 11.80
N ASP A 76 25.95 13.76 10.67
CA ASP A 76 26.44 13.46 9.32
C ASP A 76 27.14 12.09 9.18
N GLU A 77 26.72 11.11 9.99
CA GLU A 77 27.38 9.81 10.11
C GLU A 77 26.94 8.77 9.05
N TYR A 78 25.66 8.80 8.64
CA TYR A 78 25.04 7.64 7.96
C TYR A 78 25.02 7.75 6.43
N PHE A 79 24.91 8.97 5.90
CA PHE A 79 24.79 9.24 4.47
C PHE A 79 25.68 10.42 4.06
N ILE A 80 26.14 10.41 2.80
CA ILE A 80 26.90 11.52 2.20
C ILE A 80 26.10 12.85 2.22
N SER A 81 24.77 12.76 2.25
CA SER A 81 23.88 13.90 2.34
C SER A 81 22.59 13.52 3.04
N THR A 82 21.98 14.46 3.77
CA THR A 82 20.69 14.25 4.43
C THR A 82 19.60 13.73 3.47
N PRO A 83 18.97 12.59 3.76
CA PRO A 83 17.86 12.06 2.99
C PRO A 83 16.73 13.08 2.82
N LYS A 84 16.39 13.43 1.57
CA LYS A 84 15.30 14.37 1.25
C LYS A 84 14.49 13.90 0.04
N CYS A 85 13.23 14.29 -0.01
CA CYS A 85 12.39 14.05 -1.18
C CYS A 85 12.67 15.11 -2.25
N ALA A 86 12.94 14.68 -3.49
CA ALA A 86 13.21 15.58 -4.61
C ALA A 86 12.03 16.52 -4.94
N SER A 87 10.79 16.08 -4.69
CA SER A 87 9.57 16.91 -4.82
C SER A 87 9.28 17.79 -3.60
N GLY A 88 10.21 17.90 -2.64
CA GLY A 88 10.02 18.68 -1.41
C GLY A 88 9.05 18.06 -0.39
N GLY A 89 8.74 16.77 -0.52
CA GLY A 89 7.93 16.05 0.46
C GLY A 89 8.64 15.89 1.81
N LYS A 90 7.87 15.86 2.89
CA LYS A 90 8.38 15.57 4.24
C LYS A 90 8.32 14.08 4.51
N TYR A 91 9.38 13.54 5.09
CA TYR A 91 9.38 12.16 5.57
C TYR A 91 8.81 12.07 6.98
N SER A 92 8.04 11.01 7.23
CA SER A 92 7.60 10.61 8.56
C SER A 92 7.72 9.11 8.71
N VAL A 93 7.95 8.66 9.93
CA VAL A 93 8.05 7.23 10.25
C VAL A 93 6.75 6.79 10.88
N VAL A 94 6.27 5.61 10.48
CA VAL A 94 5.15 4.94 11.13
C VAL A 94 5.63 3.55 11.51
N GLU A 95 5.81 3.34 12.80
CA GLU A 95 6.14 2.03 13.36
C GLU A 95 4.85 1.35 13.82
N ILE A 96 4.51 0.23 13.19
CA ILE A 96 3.47 -0.68 13.67
C ILE A 96 4.21 -1.74 14.49
N LYS A 97 4.15 -1.59 15.81
CA LYS A 97 4.88 -2.41 16.78
C LYS A 97 4.74 -3.90 16.48
N GLY A 98 5.88 -4.57 16.29
CA GLY A 98 5.94 -6.02 16.04
C GLY A 98 5.68 -6.45 14.60
N LEU A 99 5.32 -5.52 13.71
CA LEU A 99 4.90 -5.84 12.35
C LEU A 99 5.81 -5.23 11.28
N VAL A 100 5.84 -3.91 11.20
CA VAL A 100 6.47 -3.21 10.09
C VAL A 100 6.77 -1.76 10.48
N THR A 101 7.90 -1.27 9.99
CA THR A 101 8.20 0.16 10.03
C THR A 101 8.12 0.72 8.61
N LEU A 102 7.39 1.83 8.48
CA LEU A 102 7.14 2.50 7.20
C LEU A 102 7.79 3.88 7.19
N ILE A 103 8.43 4.25 6.08
CA ILE A 103 8.83 5.63 5.82
C ILE A 103 7.83 6.24 4.84
N LYS A 104 6.94 7.11 5.35
CA LYS A 104 5.98 7.86 4.54
C LYS A 104 6.62 9.13 3.99
N CYS A 105 6.24 9.51 2.79
CA CYS A 105 6.51 10.80 2.17
C CYS A 105 5.18 11.51 1.94
N SER A 106 5.08 12.78 2.34
CA SER A 106 3.86 13.58 2.15
C SER A 106 3.46 13.81 0.68
N LYS A 107 4.29 13.41 -0.29
CA LYS A 107 4.04 13.51 -1.74
C LYS A 107 3.96 12.17 -2.47
N HIS A 108 4.59 11.10 -1.96
CA HIS A 108 4.82 9.86 -2.72
C HIS A 108 4.57 8.57 -1.91
N GLY A 109 3.60 8.56 -0.98
CA GLY A 109 3.18 7.35 -0.25
C GLY A 109 4.23 6.82 0.72
N SER A 110 4.39 5.50 0.86
CA SER A 110 5.35 4.89 1.80
C SER A 110 6.15 3.72 1.23
N ILE A 111 7.13 3.25 2.02
CA ILE A 111 7.88 2.01 1.81
C ILE A 111 8.06 1.31 3.17
N SER A 112 8.02 -0.01 3.19
CA SER A 112 8.18 -0.87 4.39
C SER A 112 9.57 -1.48 4.52
N SER A 113 10.08 -1.66 5.74
CA SER A 113 11.35 -2.36 6.02
C SER A 113 11.28 -3.81 6.49
N GLY A 114 10.08 -4.34 6.79
CA GLY A 114 9.95 -5.60 7.53
C GLY A 114 10.14 -6.88 6.70
N ASN A 115 10.50 -7.98 7.38
CA ASN A 115 10.23 -9.36 6.94
C ASN A 115 8.71 -9.56 6.91
N LEU A 116 8.05 -9.07 5.86
CA LEU A 116 6.61 -9.20 5.72
C LEU A 116 6.24 -10.68 5.58
N ASP A 117 5.41 -11.16 6.49
CA ASP A 117 4.81 -12.48 6.37
C ASP A 117 3.65 -12.41 5.36
N TYR A 118 3.93 -12.91 4.15
CA TYR A 118 2.98 -12.96 3.04
C TYR A 118 2.01 -14.15 3.12
N THR A 119 2.13 -15.01 4.14
CA THR A 119 1.20 -16.12 4.34
C THR A 119 -0.20 -15.61 4.70
N PRO A 120 -1.25 -16.43 4.49
CA PRO A 120 -2.59 -16.13 4.96
C PRO A 120 -2.65 -15.64 6.43
N LYS A 121 -1.92 -16.32 7.33
CA LYS A 121 -1.86 -15.96 8.76
C LYS A 121 -1.06 -14.67 8.98
N GLY A 122 0.04 -14.46 8.26
CA GLY A 122 0.79 -13.21 8.29
C GLY A 122 -0.06 -12.00 7.93
N ILE A 123 -0.84 -12.09 6.86
CA ILE A 123 -1.77 -11.03 6.43
C ILE A 123 -2.85 -10.77 7.51
N GLN A 124 -3.35 -11.81 8.15
CA GLN A 124 -4.30 -11.66 9.26
C GLN A 124 -3.69 -10.96 10.46
N SER A 125 -2.52 -11.43 10.92
CA SER A 125 -1.78 -10.81 12.02
C SER A 125 -1.51 -9.33 11.72
N ALA A 126 -1.07 -9.02 10.49
CA ALA A 126 -0.83 -7.65 10.04
C ALA A 126 -2.07 -6.76 10.19
N MET A 127 -3.24 -7.26 9.77
CA MET A 127 -4.50 -6.51 9.89
C MET A 127 -4.87 -6.26 11.35
N LEU A 128 -4.79 -7.30 12.17
CA LEU A 128 -5.16 -7.22 13.59
C LEU A 128 -4.22 -6.29 14.36
N GLU A 129 -2.92 -6.40 14.14
CA GLU A 129 -1.91 -5.54 14.78
C GLU A 129 -2.03 -4.09 14.35
N PHE A 130 -2.29 -3.83 13.06
CA PHE A 130 -2.57 -2.48 12.60
C PHE A 130 -3.82 -1.88 13.24
N MET A 131 -4.91 -2.65 13.37
CA MET A 131 -6.10 -2.18 14.09
C MET A 131 -5.83 -1.93 15.57
N LYS A 132 -5.08 -2.81 16.25
CA LYS A 132 -4.66 -2.61 17.64
C LYS A 132 -3.82 -1.34 17.78
N PHE A 133 -2.85 -1.15 16.90
CA PHE A 133 -2.04 0.07 16.83
C PHE A 133 -2.93 1.31 16.69
N LEU A 134 -3.87 1.34 15.75
CA LEU A 134 -4.79 2.46 15.58
C LEU A 134 -5.65 2.71 16.83
N ASN A 135 -6.12 1.65 17.49
CA ASN A 135 -6.90 1.75 18.71
C ASN A 135 -6.12 2.29 19.91
N GLU A 136 -4.81 2.03 19.97
CA GLU A 136 -3.94 2.63 20.98
C GLU A 136 -3.59 4.08 20.64
N GLN A 137 -3.20 4.36 19.40
CA GLN A 137 -2.83 5.71 18.96
C GLN A 137 -4.00 6.69 19.02
N LYS A 138 -5.24 6.24 18.74
CA LYS A 138 -6.41 7.13 18.77
C LYS A 138 -6.72 7.69 20.17
N LYS A 139 -6.18 7.10 21.24
CA LYS A 139 -6.31 7.60 22.62
C LYS A 139 -5.59 8.94 22.82
N THR A 140 -4.52 9.18 22.08
CA THR A 140 -3.68 10.39 22.19
C THR A 140 -3.69 11.25 20.91
N ASN A 141 -3.95 10.65 19.76
CA ASN A 141 -4.05 11.32 18.46
C ASN A 141 -5.40 10.99 17.79
N SER A 142 -6.40 11.83 17.96
CA SER A 142 -7.74 11.63 17.38
C SER A 142 -7.78 11.68 15.85
N SER A 143 -6.75 12.24 15.18
CA SER A 143 -6.65 12.28 13.71
C SER A 143 -5.91 11.10 13.09
N ILE A 144 -5.35 10.18 13.88
CA ILE A 144 -4.50 9.08 13.37
C ILE A 144 -5.16 8.23 12.28
N ILE A 145 -6.46 7.94 12.41
CA ILE A 145 -7.21 7.16 11.41
C ILE A 145 -7.21 7.89 10.07
N ARG A 146 -7.48 9.20 10.07
CA ARG A 146 -7.48 10.03 8.87
C ARG A 146 -6.08 10.18 8.29
N GLU A 147 -5.06 10.36 9.14
CA GLU A 147 -3.66 10.52 8.72
C GLU A 147 -3.11 9.26 8.03
N LEU A 148 -3.48 8.08 8.52
CA LEU A 148 -2.99 6.83 7.96
C LEU A 148 -3.86 6.30 6.82
N THR A 149 -5.18 6.30 7.00
CA THR A 149 -6.10 5.64 6.07
C THR A 149 -6.83 6.59 5.11
N GLY A 150 -6.70 7.91 5.31
CA GLY A 150 -7.47 8.93 4.59
C GLY A 150 -8.95 8.99 4.95
N ASN A 151 -9.45 8.10 5.83
CA ASN A 151 -10.86 8.00 6.19
C ASN A 151 -11.15 8.64 7.56
N SER A 152 -12.37 9.14 7.74
CA SER A 152 -12.81 9.70 9.03
C SER A 152 -13.09 8.64 10.08
N LYS A 153 -13.49 7.44 9.65
CA LYS A 153 -13.80 6.28 10.50
C LYS A 153 -13.12 5.05 9.93
N LEU A 154 -12.74 4.14 10.82
CA LEU A 154 -12.19 2.87 10.40
C LEU A 154 -13.28 1.99 9.80
N ASN A 155 -12.96 1.38 8.66
CA ASN A 155 -13.79 0.40 7.98
C ASN A 155 -12.89 -0.59 7.24
N ASN A 156 -13.48 -1.68 6.73
CA ASN A 156 -12.76 -2.74 6.04
C ASN A 156 -11.92 -2.20 4.87
N ASP A 157 -12.49 -1.35 4.02
CA ASP A 157 -11.78 -0.81 2.86
C ASP A 157 -10.66 0.15 3.25
N ALA A 158 -10.86 0.98 4.28
CA ALA A 158 -9.84 1.88 4.80
C ALA A 158 -8.60 1.10 5.27
N ILE A 159 -8.80 0.00 6.00
CA ILE A 159 -7.73 -0.87 6.48
C ILE A 159 -7.06 -1.59 5.31
N ARG A 160 -7.86 -2.23 4.45
CA ARG A 160 -7.37 -2.98 3.29
C ARG A 160 -6.56 -2.11 2.34
N ASN A 161 -7.01 -0.88 2.07
CA ASN A 161 -6.31 0.05 1.19
C ASN A 161 -4.98 0.48 1.80
N PHE A 162 -4.93 0.76 3.10
CA PHE A 162 -3.68 1.05 3.79
C PHE A 162 -2.72 -0.13 3.68
N MET A 163 -3.15 -1.34 4.06
CA MET A 163 -2.29 -2.53 4.02
C MET A 163 -1.79 -2.80 2.60
N LYS A 164 -2.69 -2.85 1.61
CA LYS A 164 -2.31 -3.12 0.22
C LYS A 164 -1.30 -2.12 -0.31
N ASN A 165 -1.54 -0.82 -0.11
CA ASN A 165 -0.72 0.23 -0.72
C ASN A 165 0.56 0.52 0.06
N GLU A 166 0.49 0.53 1.39
CA GLU A 166 1.57 0.98 2.26
C GLU A 166 2.41 -0.17 2.81
N ILE A 167 1.84 -1.37 2.95
CA ILE A 167 2.54 -2.56 3.45
C ILE A 167 2.94 -3.48 2.29
N TYR A 168 2.02 -3.78 1.38
CA TYR A 168 2.25 -4.76 0.30
C TYR A 168 2.61 -4.13 -1.07
N GLY A 169 2.98 -2.85 -1.10
CA GLY A 169 3.54 -2.22 -2.29
C GLY A 169 2.54 -2.04 -3.45
N GLY A 170 1.25 -1.92 -3.17
CA GLY A 170 0.19 -1.61 -4.14
C GLY A 170 -0.61 -2.82 -4.62
N SER A 171 -0.16 -4.04 -4.33
CA SER A 171 -0.88 -5.28 -4.65
C SER A 171 -0.89 -6.22 -3.46
N TRP A 172 -1.99 -6.92 -3.27
CA TRP A 172 -2.02 -8.04 -2.33
C TRP A 172 -1.05 -9.15 -2.75
N PRO A 173 -0.53 -9.95 -1.80
CA PRO A 173 0.40 -11.05 -2.08
C PRO A 173 -0.18 -12.07 -3.07
N ALA A 174 0.66 -12.60 -3.95
CA ALA A 174 0.24 -13.59 -4.93
C ALA A 174 -0.08 -14.94 -4.27
N LEU A 175 -1.09 -15.62 -4.77
CA LEU A 175 -1.36 -17.01 -4.44
C LEU A 175 -0.56 -17.92 -5.38
N ASP A 176 -0.07 -19.05 -4.86
CA ASP A 176 0.54 -20.09 -5.69
C ASP A 176 -0.45 -20.58 -6.76
N ASN A 177 0.00 -20.59 -8.02
CA ASN A 177 -0.77 -21.12 -9.14
C ASN A 177 -1.10 -22.61 -8.99
N GLY A 178 -0.29 -23.38 -8.26
CA GLY A 178 -0.58 -24.77 -7.92
C GLY A 178 -1.87 -24.92 -7.12
N ILE A 179 -2.14 -24.01 -6.18
CA ILE A 179 -3.39 -23.97 -5.42
C ILE A 179 -4.57 -23.62 -6.33
N VAL A 180 -4.40 -22.64 -7.23
CA VAL A 180 -5.44 -22.25 -8.20
C VAL A 180 -5.82 -23.42 -9.10
N ASN A 181 -4.83 -24.16 -9.60
CA ASN A 181 -5.02 -25.34 -10.44
C ASN A 181 -5.69 -26.48 -9.67
N ALA A 182 -5.20 -26.80 -8.46
CA ALA A 182 -5.77 -27.84 -7.61
C ALA A 182 -7.23 -27.54 -7.19
N ALA A 183 -7.57 -26.26 -7.03
CA ALA A 183 -8.93 -25.80 -6.77
C ALA A 183 -9.85 -25.80 -8.02
N ASN A 184 -9.33 -26.17 -9.21
CA ASN A 184 -10.04 -26.11 -10.50
C ASN A 184 -10.66 -24.74 -10.81
N LEU A 185 -9.96 -23.67 -10.43
CA LEU A 185 -10.42 -22.30 -10.66
C LEU A 185 -10.02 -21.82 -12.06
N PRO A 186 -10.73 -20.83 -12.64
CA PRO A 186 -10.29 -20.18 -13.87
C PRO A 186 -8.88 -19.63 -13.76
N LYS A 187 -8.12 -19.63 -14.85
CA LYS A 187 -6.80 -18.98 -14.87
C LYS A 187 -6.93 -17.49 -14.55
N GLY A 188 -6.05 -16.99 -13.69
CA GLY A 188 -6.04 -15.57 -13.32
C GLY A 188 -4.96 -15.24 -12.30
N ASP A 189 -4.74 -13.95 -12.05
CA ASP A 189 -3.79 -13.46 -11.05
C ASP A 189 -4.46 -13.40 -9.66
N TYR A 190 -4.56 -14.56 -9.00
CA TYR A 190 -5.17 -14.65 -7.69
C TYR A 190 -4.27 -14.05 -6.62
N LYS A 191 -4.84 -13.17 -5.80
CA LYS A 191 -4.16 -12.59 -4.65
C LYS A 191 -4.77 -13.05 -3.35
N ILE A 192 -3.95 -13.24 -2.32
CA ILE A 192 -4.35 -13.53 -0.94
C ILE A 192 -4.76 -12.22 -0.28
N GLN A 193 -6.00 -12.14 0.20
CA GLN A 193 -6.60 -10.93 0.72
C GLN A 193 -7.38 -11.23 2.00
N ILE A 194 -7.79 -10.17 2.69
CA ILE A 194 -8.51 -10.30 3.96
C ILE A 194 -9.72 -9.36 4.03
N CYS A 195 -10.86 -9.89 4.47
CA CYS A 195 -12.07 -9.13 4.73
C CYS A 195 -12.31 -9.09 6.23
N TYR A 196 -12.37 -7.89 6.82
CA TYR A 196 -12.73 -7.74 8.22
C TYR A 196 -14.20 -7.35 8.35
N ARG A 197 -14.91 -8.05 9.24
CA ARG A 197 -16.34 -7.88 9.46
C ARG A 197 -16.68 -6.42 9.76
N HIS A 198 -17.61 -5.87 8.99
CA HIS A 198 -18.24 -4.59 9.26
C HIS A 198 -19.65 -4.82 9.78
N VAL A 199 -20.03 -4.13 10.86
CA VAL A 199 -21.39 -4.17 11.41
C VAL A 199 -21.92 -2.74 11.50
N THR A 200 -23.12 -2.53 10.98
CA THR A 200 -23.83 -1.24 11.02
C THR A 200 -24.91 -1.18 12.10
N ASP A 201 -25.25 -2.31 12.70
CA ASP A 201 -26.21 -2.37 13.81
C ASP A 201 -25.64 -1.64 15.04
N PRO A 202 -26.28 -0.57 15.52
CA PRO A 202 -25.79 0.20 16.67
C PRO A 202 -25.81 -0.60 17.99
N ASN A 203 -26.54 -1.72 18.06
CA ASN A 203 -26.62 -2.55 19.26
C ASN A 203 -25.50 -3.60 19.33
N VAL A 204 -24.72 -3.75 18.26
CA VAL A 204 -23.57 -4.65 18.21
C VAL A 204 -22.32 -3.83 18.41
N GLU A 205 -21.43 -4.29 19.30
CA GLU A 205 -20.15 -3.64 19.50
C GLU A 205 -19.39 -3.56 18.17
N ASN A 206 -18.87 -2.37 17.85
CA ASN A 206 -18.13 -2.16 16.63
C ASN A 206 -16.88 -3.08 16.58
N PRO A 207 -16.80 -4.03 15.63
CA PRO A 207 -15.71 -5.00 15.55
C PRO A 207 -14.31 -4.39 15.44
N TYR A 208 -14.20 -3.14 15.00
CA TYR A 208 -12.91 -2.44 14.90
C TYR A 208 -12.34 -2.01 16.26
N ASN A 209 -13.16 -1.89 17.31
CA ASN A 209 -12.70 -1.49 18.64
C ASN A 209 -11.98 -2.62 19.37
N ASN A 210 -12.37 -3.87 19.12
CA ASN A 210 -11.74 -5.05 19.69
C ASN A 210 -11.38 -6.06 18.57
N PRO A 211 -10.25 -5.84 17.88
CA PRO A 211 -9.89 -6.64 16.72
C PRO A 211 -9.55 -8.09 17.08
N VAL A 212 -10.30 -9.04 16.53
CA VAL A 212 -10.16 -10.49 16.79
C VAL A 212 -10.11 -11.31 15.48
N PRO A 213 -9.41 -12.45 15.46
CA PRO A 213 -9.32 -13.32 14.27
C PRO A 213 -10.68 -13.79 13.74
N GLU A 214 -11.66 -13.99 14.64
CA GLU A 214 -13.03 -14.41 14.30
C GLU A 214 -13.72 -13.47 13.31
N ASN A 215 -13.34 -12.19 13.26
CA ASN A 215 -13.91 -11.22 12.33
C ASN A 215 -13.09 -11.05 11.05
N ALA A 216 -11.99 -11.77 10.89
CA ALA A 216 -11.01 -11.55 9.82
C ALA A 216 -10.96 -12.77 8.89
N ILE A 217 -11.65 -12.69 7.75
CA ILE A 217 -11.79 -13.78 6.77
C ILE A 217 -10.73 -13.66 5.69
N ILE A 218 -9.86 -14.66 5.58
CA ILE A 218 -8.83 -14.72 4.55
C ILE A 218 -9.37 -15.46 3.33
N TYR A 219 -9.18 -14.88 2.15
CA TYR A 219 -9.67 -15.43 0.89
C TYR A 219 -8.75 -15.07 -0.26
N ALA A 220 -8.97 -15.67 -1.42
CA ALA A 220 -8.25 -15.31 -2.63
C ALA A 220 -9.19 -14.99 -3.79
N SER A 221 -8.81 -13.98 -4.59
CA SER A 221 -9.56 -13.53 -5.75
C SER A 221 -8.65 -12.78 -6.72
N THR A 222 -9.04 -12.74 -8.00
CA THR A 222 -8.41 -11.89 -9.01
C THR A 222 -8.79 -10.42 -8.87
N ILE A 223 -9.86 -10.12 -8.11
CA ILE A 223 -10.33 -8.76 -7.85
C ILE A 223 -9.85 -8.32 -6.47
N GLN A 224 -9.10 -7.22 -6.40
CA GLN A 224 -8.39 -6.77 -5.19
C GLN A 224 -9.18 -5.79 -4.29
N GLY A 225 -10.44 -5.48 -4.62
CA GLY A 225 -11.29 -4.59 -3.82
C GLY A 225 -12.74 -4.55 -4.31
N GLY A 226 -13.65 -4.18 -3.42
CA GLY A 226 -15.07 -3.99 -3.74
C GLY A 226 -15.86 -5.25 -4.11
N ASN A 227 -15.24 -6.44 -4.11
CA ASN A 227 -15.92 -7.70 -4.35
C ASN A 227 -15.63 -8.69 -3.21
N TRP A 228 -16.71 -9.10 -2.54
CA TRP A 228 -16.70 -9.99 -1.39
C TRP A 228 -17.22 -11.39 -1.71
N ASN A 229 -17.45 -11.69 -3.00
CA ASN A 229 -17.73 -13.02 -3.48
C ASN A 229 -16.42 -13.75 -3.75
N THR A 230 -16.28 -14.96 -3.21
CA THR A 230 -15.10 -15.79 -3.42
C THR A 230 -15.46 -17.26 -3.54
N SER A 231 -14.67 -17.99 -4.32
CA SER A 231 -14.72 -19.46 -4.44
C SER A 231 -13.49 -20.13 -3.82
N LEU A 232 -12.67 -19.35 -3.10
CA LEU A 232 -11.43 -19.80 -2.47
C LEU A 232 -11.21 -19.07 -1.15
N ILE A 233 -11.27 -19.80 -0.03
CA ILE A 233 -11.19 -19.30 1.34
C ILE A 233 -10.13 -20.09 2.09
N TYR A 234 -9.33 -19.41 2.90
CA TYR A 234 -8.33 -20.08 3.74
C TYR A 234 -8.96 -20.46 5.08
N ASN A 235 -8.99 -21.76 5.36
CA ASN A 235 -9.45 -22.30 6.62
C ASN A 235 -8.39 -22.07 7.69
N GLN A 236 -8.79 -21.31 8.70
CA GLN A 236 -7.92 -20.80 9.74
C GLN A 236 -7.65 -21.82 10.85
N ASP A 237 -8.45 -22.87 10.92
CA ASP A 237 -8.42 -23.88 11.97
C ASP A 237 -7.40 -24.98 11.62
N ASP A 238 -7.35 -25.36 10.34
CA ASP A 238 -6.47 -26.43 9.83
C ASP A 238 -5.36 -25.93 8.90
N ASN A 239 -5.31 -24.61 8.64
CA ASN A 239 -4.33 -23.95 7.79
C ASN A 239 -4.33 -24.43 6.33
N LYS A 240 -5.51 -24.74 5.78
CA LYS A 240 -5.67 -25.19 4.39
C LYS A 240 -6.57 -24.28 3.57
N TRP A 241 -6.32 -24.22 2.27
CA TRP A 241 -7.26 -23.61 1.33
C TRP A 241 -8.46 -24.52 1.09
N TYR A 242 -9.64 -23.93 0.99
CA TYR A 242 -10.88 -24.61 0.65
C TYR A 242 -11.51 -23.93 -0.57
N SER A 243 -12.09 -24.73 -1.46
CA SER A 243 -12.76 -24.26 -2.66
C SER A 243 -14.20 -24.78 -2.74
N GLY A 244 -15.06 -24.01 -3.42
CA GLY A 244 -16.46 -24.36 -3.59
C GLY A 244 -17.23 -23.31 -4.38
N LYS A 245 -18.56 -23.46 -4.46
CA LYS A 245 -19.41 -22.48 -5.13
C LYS A 245 -19.32 -21.13 -4.42
N SER A 246 -19.19 -20.07 -5.21
CA SER A 246 -19.05 -18.68 -4.76
C SER A 246 -19.93 -18.33 -3.54
N LEU A 247 -19.31 -17.70 -2.55
CA LEU A 247 -19.89 -17.31 -1.28
C LEU A 247 -19.53 -15.85 -0.94
N VAL A 248 -20.47 -15.12 -0.34
CA VAL A 248 -20.26 -13.75 0.15
C VAL A 248 -19.72 -13.79 1.59
N ILE A 249 -18.54 -13.21 1.81
CA ILE A 249 -17.87 -13.20 3.13
C ILE A 249 -18.06 -11.91 3.94
N ASN A 250 -18.46 -10.80 3.31
CA ASN A 250 -18.61 -9.53 4.02
C ASN A 250 -19.76 -9.59 5.04
N GLY A 251 -19.55 -8.93 6.20
CA GLY A 251 -20.49 -8.87 7.31
C GLY A 251 -20.53 -10.13 8.19
N LYS A 252 -19.75 -11.16 7.86
CA LYS A 252 -19.77 -12.46 8.54
C LYS A 252 -18.57 -12.67 9.47
N THR A 253 -18.76 -13.49 10.49
CA THR A 253 -17.67 -14.08 11.28
C THR A 253 -17.10 -15.33 10.62
N TRP A 254 -15.95 -15.80 11.12
CA TRP A 254 -15.33 -17.03 10.66
C TRP A 254 -16.24 -18.24 10.90
N THR A 255 -16.88 -18.32 12.07
CA THR A 255 -17.87 -19.34 12.40
C THR A 255 -19.01 -19.36 11.37
N GLU A 256 -19.59 -18.20 11.05
CA GLU A 256 -20.67 -18.11 10.06
C GLU A 256 -20.20 -18.52 8.65
N VAL A 257 -18.99 -18.12 8.24
CA VAL A 257 -18.41 -18.52 6.95
C VAL A 257 -18.16 -20.03 6.91
N LYS A 258 -17.63 -20.62 7.99
CA LYS A 258 -17.37 -22.05 8.09
C LYS A 258 -18.66 -22.87 7.97
N THR A 259 -19.71 -22.50 8.70
CA THR A 259 -21.03 -23.15 8.58
C THR A 259 -21.55 -23.11 7.14
N LEU A 260 -21.45 -21.95 6.47
CA LEU A 260 -21.89 -21.82 5.08
C LEU A 260 -21.02 -22.62 4.09
N MET A 261 -19.72 -22.78 4.36
CA MET A 261 -18.83 -23.63 3.59
C MET A 261 -19.25 -25.10 3.70
N GLU A 262 -19.55 -25.56 4.92
CA GLU A 262 -20.05 -26.92 5.19
C GLU A 262 -21.39 -27.17 4.50
N GLU A 263 -22.37 -26.27 4.67
CA GLU A 263 -23.70 -26.34 4.03
C GLU A 263 -23.62 -26.39 2.50
N LYS A 264 -22.63 -25.70 1.90
CA LYS A 264 -22.41 -25.65 0.46
C LYS A 264 -21.45 -26.73 -0.05
N GLY A 265 -20.98 -27.62 0.81
CA GLY A 265 -20.09 -28.73 0.45
C GLY A 265 -18.73 -28.28 -0.08
N TRP A 266 -18.18 -27.18 0.45
CA TRP A 266 -16.81 -26.76 0.16
C TRP A 266 -15.82 -27.85 0.59
N LYS A 267 -14.72 -27.99 -0.17
CA LYS A 267 -13.72 -29.04 0.04
C LYS A 267 -12.33 -28.46 0.22
N PRO A 268 -11.45 -29.11 0.99
CA PRO A 268 -10.05 -28.73 1.04
C PRO A 268 -9.42 -28.85 -0.36
N VAL A 269 -8.51 -27.93 -0.66
CA VAL A 269 -7.68 -27.96 -1.85
C VAL A 269 -6.46 -28.81 -1.53
N GLU A 270 -6.41 -30.00 -2.13
CA GLU A 270 -5.29 -30.92 -1.96
C GLU A 270 -4.13 -30.47 -2.86
N TYR A 271 -3.18 -29.76 -2.26
CA TYR A 271 -1.95 -29.29 -2.91
C TYR A 271 -0.78 -29.45 -1.94
N SER A 272 0.31 -30.05 -2.42
CA SER A 272 1.61 -30.05 -1.76
C SER A 272 2.59 -29.32 -2.68
N GLU A 273 3.28 -28.32 -2.14
CA GLU A 273 4.35 -27.57 -2.81
C GLU A 273 5.48 -28.47 -3.33
#